data_AF-A0A939AT10-F1
#
_entry.id   AF-A0A939AT10-F1
#
_cell.length_a   1.000
_cell.length_b   1.000
_cell.length_c   1.000
_cell.angle_alpha   90.00
_cell.angle_beta   90.00
_cell.angle_gamma   90.00
#
_symmetry.space_group_name_H-M   'P 1'
#
loop_
_entity.id
_entity.type
_entity.pdbx_description
1 polymer ?
#
loop_
_entity_poly.entity_id
_entity_poly.type
_entity_poly.pdbx_seq_one_letter_code
_entity_poly.pdbx_strand_id
1 'polypeptide(L)'
;MSVQEAALYGDLVLALRDYAAEQLAAATGDHDLAAVGARLDDFIRAWFFTPQKELYGSAPRDVIWREQLGEQNPLPKEYAAEVYGDDCPICQAMREELENAEDDEAHGHFWGYCPDTCLLEQYDPVGAEERWRKEFARLDETQATQEPAGPAPEYTPPPPSGPRVTPDEFLSVLRRPWLDPELHRAAQQLAERCDVPQPRAAQRAPYRRMTRDEALSLIAGLHGQGVDAPALMKQLDAWPYQNVALDWLSDPEQSIGPICQALDETAPRDQDELARLRHHRDFILALARLIPPAARLWLSGWLEAVMYGALLAIPF
;
A
#
# COMPACT_ATOMS: atom_id res chain seq x y z
N MET A 1 8.56 -9.60 3.76
CA MET A 1 8.75 -9.69 5.22
C MET A 1 7.44 -10.19 5.80
N SER A 2 7.49 -11.24 6.61
CA SER A 2 6.29 -11.84 7.21
C SER A 2 5.79 -11.01 8.41
N VAL A 3 4.57 -11.29 8.90
CA VAL A 3 3.88 -10.43 9.88
C VAL A 3 4.61 -10.47 11.22
N GLN A 4 5.02 -11.64 11.68
CA GLN A 4 5.71 -11.77 12.97
C GLN A 4 7.16 -11.29 12.85
N GLU A 5 7.82 -11.50 11.71
CA GLU A 5 9.13 -10.90 11.42
C GLU A 5 9.09 -9.36 11.54
N ALA A 6 8.11 -8.70 10.92
CA ALA A 6 7.96 -7.25 11.03
C ALA A 6 7.69 -6.79 12.46
N ALA A 7 6.84 -7.49 13.21
CA ALA A 7 6.55 -7.20 14.61
C ALA A 7 7.81 -7.31 15.50
N LEU A 8 8.56 -8.42 15.35
CA LEU A 8 9.79 -8.67 16.10
C LEU A 8 10.89 -7.67 15.79
N TYR A 9 11.03 -7.21 14.54
CA TYR A 9 11.94 -6.11 14.23
C TYR A 9 11.49 -4.79 14.89
N GLY A 10 10.18 -4.54 14.98
CA GLY A 10 9.63 -3.43 15.75
C GLY A 10 10.03 -3.50 17.23
N ASP A 11 9.88 -4.67 17.85
CA ASP A 11 10.26 -4.91 19.24
C ASP A 11 11.77 -4.75 19.46
N LEU A 12 12.60 -5.21 18.52
CA LEU A 12 14.05 -5.01 18.56
C LEU A 12 14.42 -3.52 18.53
N VAL A 13 13.75 -2.71 17.71
CA VAL A 13 14.00 -1.26 17.65
C VAL A 13 13.69 -0.60 19.00
N LEU A 14 12.60 -0.99 19.66
CA LEU A 14 12.25 -0.48 20.98
C LEU A 14 13.27 -0.91 22.03
N ALA A 15 13.69 -2.18 22.02
CA ALA A 15 14.70 -2.72 22.91
C ALA A 15 16.07 -2.03 22.73
N LEU A 16 16.46 -1.76 21.47
CA LEU A 16 17.68 -1.02 21.13
C LEU A 16 17.64 0.43 21.61
N ARG A 17 16.50 1.10 21.46
CA ARG A 17 16.30 2.47 21.96
C ARG A 17 16.53 2.53 23.47
N ASP A 18 15.92 1.60 24.20
CA ASP A 18 16.00 1.58 25.67
C ASP A 18 17.41 1.21 26.13
N TYR A 19 18.04 0.20 25.50
CA TYR A 19 19.43 -0.15 25.75
C TYR A 19 20.38 1.03 25.47
N ALA A 20 20.22 1.72 24.35
CA ALA A 20 21.04 2.89 24.00
C ALA A 20 20.86 4.04 25.01
N ALA A 21 19.63 4.28 25.48
CA ALA A 21 19.34 5.27 26.50
C ALA A 21 20.05 4.95 27.83
N GLU A 22 20.05 3.68 28.25
CA GLU A 22 20.77 3.24 29.45
C GLU A 22 22.29 3.41 29.29
N GLN A 23 22.84 3.03 28.14
CA GLN A 23 24.27 3.21 27.85
C GLN A 23 24.66 4.69 27.88
N LEU A 24 23.83 5.57 27.32
CA LEU A 24 24.03 7.03 27.35
C LEU A 24 23.90 7.62 28.77
N ALA A 25 23.00 7.08 29.60
CA ALA A 25 22.86 7.52 30.99
C ALA A 25 24.03 7.10 31.88
N ALA A 26 24.61 5.91 31.62
CA ALA A 26 25.75 5.37 32.36
C ALA A 26 27.12 5.92 31.88
N ALA A 27 27.12 6.56 30.72
CA ALA A 27 28.30 7.07 30.05
C ALA A 27 28.91 8.28 30.78
N THR A 28 30.24 8.23 31.00
CA THR A 28 31.03 9.40 31.42
C THR A 28 32.23 9.58 30.49
N GLY A 29 32.36 10.76 29.88
CA GLY A 29 33.47 11.10 28.98
C GLY A 29 33.25 10.74 27.50
N ASP A 30 34.31 10.83 26.69
CA ASP A 30 34.27 10.54 25.25
C ASP A 30 34.00 9.05 24.98
N HIS A 31 33.21 8.78 23.94
CA HIS A 31 32.84 7.42 23.52
C HIS A 31 33.63 6.96 22.31
N ASP A 32 34.27 5.80 22.44
CA ASP A 32 34.75 5.05 21.29
C ASP A 32 33.55 4.43 20.54
N LEU A 33 33.26 4.98 19.36
CA LEU A 33 32.16 4.54 18.51
C LEU A 33 32.29 3.08 18.08
N ALA A 34 33.52 2.56 17.91
CA ALA A 34 33.72 1.16 17.55
C ALA A 34 33.32 0.24 18.71
N ALA A 35 33.67 0.61 19.93
CA ALA A 35 33.27 -0.11 21.13
C ALA A 35 31.76 -0.04 21.38
N VAL A 36 31.12 1.10 21.08
CA VAL A 36 29.65 1.23 21.14
C VAL A 36 28.98 0.32 20.11
N GLY A 37 29.49 0.31 18.87
CA GLY A 37 29.00 -0.57 17.81
C GLY A 37 29.05 -2.04 18.22
N ALA A 38 30.19 -2.50 18.73
CA ALA A 38 30.34 -3.89 19.20
C ALA A 38 29.34 -4.26 20.31
N ARG A 39 29.07 -3.36 21.26
CA ARG A 39 28.07 -3.60 22.31
C ARG A 39 26.65 -3.69 21.77
N LEU A 40 26.32 -2.87 20.77
CA LEU A 40 25.02 -2.96 20.10
C LEU A 40 24.90 -4.27 19.34
N ASP A 41 25.94 -4.71 18.64
CA ASP A 41 25.96 -6.00 17.95
C ASP A 41 25.80 -7.18 18.92
N ASP A 42 26.48 -7.14 20.06
CA ASP A 42 26.34 -8.15 21.11
C ASP A 42 24.91 -8.16 21.67
N PHE A 43 24.30 -7.00 21.87
CA PHE A 43 22.91 -6.88 22.30
C PHE A 43 21.94 -7.45 21.26
N ILE A 44 22.10 -7.09 19.98
CA ILE A 44 21.24 -7.58 18.89
C ILE A 44 21.35 -9.10 18.78
N ARG A 45 22.57 -9.63 18.83
CA ARG A 45 22.82 -11.09 18.86
C ARG A 45 22.16 -11.73 20.07
N ALA A 46 22.32 -11.17 21.27
CA ALA A 46 21.68 -11.72 22.46
C ALA A 46 20.15 -11.71 22.34
N TRP A 47 19.57 -10.62 21.83
CA TRP A 47 18.13 -10.46 21.66
C TRP A 47 17.55 -11.50 20.69
N PHE A 48 18.17 -11.71 19.53
CA PHE A 48 17.68 -12.68 18.55
C PHE A 48 17.75 -14.13 19.02
N PHE A 49 18.76 -14.48 19.82
CA PHE A 49 19.07 -15.87 20.16
C PHE A 49 18.61 -16.26 21.57
N THR A 50 18.15 -15.31 22.38
CA THR A 50 17.65 -15.61 23.73
C THR A 50 16.14 -15.88 23.68
N PRO A 51 15.68 -17.04 24.21
CA PRO A 51 14.27 -17.31 24.45
C PRO A 51 13.55 -16.19 25.20
N GLN A 52 12.42 -15.73 24.67
CA GLN A 52 11.60 -14.68 25.30
C GLN A 52 10.31 -15.26 25.84
N LYS A 53 9.85 -14.75 26.98
CA LYS A 53 8.65 -15.26 27.65
C LYS A 53 7.40 -14.97 26.83
N GLU A 54 7.37 -13.79 26.23
CA GLU A 54 6.33 -13.27 25.34
C GLU A 54 6.20 -14.10 24.06
N LEU A 55 7.27 -14.82 23.69
CA LEU A 55 7.32 -15.77 22.58
C LEU A 55 7.23 -17.22 23.07
N TYR A 56 6.67 -17.43 24.27
CA TYR A 56 6.44 -18.73 24.89
C TYR A 56 7.70 -19.60 25.00
N GLY A 57 8.85 -18.95 25.26
CA GLY A 57 10.14 -19.61 25.36
C GLY A 57 10.82 -19.89 24.01
N SER A 58 10.29 -19.37 22.90
CA SER A 58 11.02 -19.32 21.63
C SER A 58 11.95 -18.12 21.58
N ALA A 59 13.09 -18.25 20.89
CA ALA A 59 13.90 -17.10 20.52
C ALA A 59 13.29 -16.41 19.28
N PRO A 60 13.39 -15.07 19.15
CA PRO A 60 12.89 -14.36 17.96
C PRO A 60 13.41 -14.92 16.64
N ARG A 61 14.69 -15.32 16.60
CA ARG A 61 15.30 -16.02 15.46
C ARG A 61 14.47 -17.19 14.97
N ASP A 62 14.08 -18.07 15.90
CA ASP A 62 13.41 -19.32 15.55
C ASP A 62 12.00 -19.04 15.04
N VAL A 63 11.32 -18.02 15.58
CA VAL A 63 9.99 -17.58 15.14
C VAL A 63 10.06 -17.05 13.70
N ILE A 64 11.04 -16.19 13.41
CA ILE A 64 11.25 -15.59 12.09
C ILE A 64 11.57 -16.67 11.05
N TRP A 65 12.50 -17.58 11.33
CA TRP A 65 12.87 -18.65 10.39
C TRP A 65 11.73 -19.62 10.10
N ARG A 66 10.93 -19.98 11.09
CA ARG A 66 9.75 -20.83 10.86
C ARG A 66 8.73 -20.13 9.98
N GLU A 67 8.42 -18.87 10.27
CA GLU A 67 7.48 -18.09 9.47
C GLU A 67 7.96 -17.93 8.02
N GLN A 68 9.25 -17.67 7.79
CA GLN A 68 9.81 -17.57 6.43
C GLN A 68 9.80 -18.90 5.67
N LEU A 69 9.86 -20.04 6.38
CA LEU A 69 9.70 -21.36 5.79
C LEU A 69 8.22 -21.77 5.61
N GLY A 70 7.27 -20.93 6.04
CA GLY A 70 5.85 -21.27 6.09
C GLY A 70 5.50 -22.31 7.17
N GLU A 71 6.41 -22.58 8.11
CA GLU A 71 6.19 -23.48 9.24
C GLU A 71 5.39 -22.74 10.34
N GLN A 72 4.46 -23.45 10.99
CA GLN A 72 3.69 -22.86 12.10
C GLN A 72 4.56 -22.66 13.34
N ASN A 73 4.34 -21.54 14.04
CA ASN A 73 4.93 -21.30 15.35
C ASN A 73 4.09 -22.00 16.45
N PRO A 74 4.60 -23.04 17.13
CA PRO A 74 3.84 -23.81 18.10
C PRO A 74 3.64 -22.98 19.36
N LEU A 75 2.39 -22.93 19.80
CA LEU A 75 2.02 -22.44 21.11
C LEU A 75 2.07 -23.62 22.10
N PRO A 76 2.92 -23.59 23.15
CA PRO A 76 2.92 -24.63 24.17
C PRO A 76 1.56 -24.71 24.86
N LYS A 77 1.12 -25.93 25.19
CA LYS A 77 -0.26 -26.21 25.66
C LYS A 77 -0.60 -25.48 26.94
N GLU A 78 0.39 -25.24 27.79
CA GLU A 78 0.28 -24.49 29.05
C GLU A 78 -0.09 -23.01 28.85
N TYR A 79 0.14 -22.43 27.67
CA TYR A 79 -0.22 -21.05 27.32
C TYR A 79 -1.49 -20.94 26.44
N ALA A 80 -2.05 -22.08 26.01
CA ALA A 80 -3.24 -22.09 25.16
C ALA A 80 -4.44 -21.37 25.81
N ALA A 81 -4.62 -21.52 27.13
CA ALA A 81 -5.70 -20.85 27.85
C ALA A 81 -5.52 -19.33 27.96
N GLU A 82 -4.29 -18.82 27.88
CA GLU A 82 -3.98 -17.38 27.93
C GLU A 82 -4.27 -16.70 26.58
N VAL A 83 -3.98 -17.38 25.47
CA VAL A 83 -4.18 -16.86 24.10
C VAL A 83 -5.63 -16.98 23.64
N TYR A 84 -6.33 -18.03 24.09
CA TYR A 84 -7.68 -18.37 23.62
C TYR A 84 -8.78 -18.15 24.67
N GLY A 85 -8.44 -17.50 25.79
CA GLY A 85 -9.28 -17.39 26.99
C GLY A 85 -10.35 -16.31 26.97
N ASP A 86 -10.37 -15.42 25.98
CA ASP A 86 -11.44 -14.43 25.86
C ASP A 86 -12.63 -15.01 25.09
N ASP A 87 -13.81 -14.98 25.70
CA ASP A 87 -15.15 -15.13 25.08
C ASP A 87 -15.44 -13.96 24.12
N CYS A 88 -14.44 -13.55 23.34
CA CYS A 88 -14.56 -12.55 22.31
C CYS A 88 -15.19 -13.22 21.07
N PRO A 89 -16.38 -12.78 20.65
CA PRO A 89 -17.06 -13.36 19.48
C PRO A 89 -16.21 -13.27 18.20
N ILE A 90 -15.29 -12.31 18.12
CA ILE A 90 -14.36 -12.16 16.99
C ILE A 90 -13.29 -13.25 17.03
N CYS A 91 -12.74 -13.56 18.22
CA CYS A 91 -11.75 -14.63 18.36
C CYS A 91 -12.35 -16.03 18.12
N GLN A 92 -13.64 -16.22 18.45
CA GLN A 92 -14.37 -17.44 18.12
C GLN A 92 -14.65 -17.54 16.61
N ALA A 93 -15.10 -16.44 15.97
CA ALA A 93 -15.33 -16.40 14.53
C ALA A 93 -14.05 -16.62 13.71
N MET A 94 -12.92 -16.03 14.12
CA MET A 94 -11.62 -16.25 13.46
C MET A 94 -11.12 -17.68 13.63
N ARG A 95 -11.41 -18.33 14.76
CA ARG A 95 -11.11 -19.75 14.98
C ARG A 95 -11.94 -20.64 14.06
N GLU A 96 -13.24 -20.37 13.95
CA GLU A 96 -14.13 -21.08 13.04
C GLU A 96 -13.74 -20.86 11.57
N GLU A 97 -13.30 -19.66 11.17
CA GLU A 97 -12.79 -19.39 9.82
C GLU A 97 -11.50 -20.18 9.52
N LEU A 98 -10.56 -20.23 10.46
CA LEU A 98 -9.31 -20.98 10.29
C LEU A 98 -9.52 -22.49 10.24
N GLU A 99 -10.46 -23.01 11.03
CA GLU A 99 -10.80 -24.44 11.08
C GLU A 99 -11.59 -24.91 9.85
N ASN A 100 -12.23 -23.98 9.11
CA ASN A 100 -13.07 -24.28 7.95
C ASN A 100 -12.48 -23.79 6.60
N ALA A 101 -11.29 -23.19 6.60
CA ALA A 101 -10.61 -22.83 5.36
C ALA A 101 -10.17 -24.11 4.62
N GLU A 102 -10.68 -24.31 3.41
CA GLU A 102 -10.17 -25.37 2.53
C GLU A 102 -8.75 -24.98 2.05
N ASP A 103 -7.84 -25.96 1.99
CA ASP A 103 -6.40 -25.82 1.75
C ASP A 103 -6.01 -25.20 0.37
N ASP A 104 -6.95 -24.78 -0.46
CA ASP A 104 -6.68 -24.27 -1.80
C ASP A 104 -6.70 -22.73 -1.86
N GLU A 105 -5.47 -22.19 -1.82
CA GLU A 105 -4.97 -21.02 -2.55
C GLU A 105 -5.97 -19.87 -2.87
N ALA A 106 -5.99 -18.80 -2.06
CA ALA A 106 -6.18 -17.41 -2.56
C ALA A 106 -6.16 -16.32 -1.46
N HIS A 107 -5.23 -16.31 -0.49
CA HIS A 107 -5.14 -15.19 0.47
C HIS A 107 -3.77 -14.52 0.45
N GLY A 108 -3.70 -13.38 -0.25
CA GLY A 108 -2.71 -12.32 -0.05
C GLY A 108 -1.64 -12.19 -1.13
N HIS A 109 -1.89 -11.33 -2.13
CA HIS A 109 -0.78 -10.71 -2.86
C HIS A 109 -0.08 -9.71 -1.94
N PHE A 110 0.94 -10.17 -1.20
CA PHE A 110 1.79 -9.30 -0.40
C PHE A 110 2.76 -8.53 -1.31
N TRP A 111 2.67 -7.21 -1.32
CA TRP A 111 3.74 -6.36 -1.85
C TRP A 111 4.92 -6.41 -0.87
N GLY A 112 5.98 -7.12 -1.24
CA GLY A 112 7.20 -7.24 -0.44
C GLY A 112 8.28 -6.29 -0.94
N TYR A 113 8.58 -5.22 -0.19
CA TYR A 113 9.98 -4.80 -0.11
C TYR A 113 10.71 -5.92 0.64
N CYS A 114 11.34 -6.82 -0.11
CA CYS A 114 12.20 -7.86 0.41
C CYS A 114 13.63 -7.40 0.10
N PRO A 115 14.34 -6.77 1.06
CA PRO A 115 15.76 -6.52 0.84
C PRO A 115 16.46 -7.86 0.56
N ASP A 116 17.46 -7.87 -0.31
CA ASP A 116 18.21 -9.07 -0.69
C ASP A 116 18.79 -9.82 0.53
N THR A 117 18.94 -9.11 1.65
CA THR A 117 19.33 -9.65 2.94
C THR A 117 18.54 -9.03 4.09
N CYS A 118 18.11 -9.81 5.07
CA CYS A 118 17.54 -9.28 6.32
C CYS A 118 18.60 -9.18 7.44
N LEU A 119 18.37 -8.32 8.43
CA LEU A 119 19.34 -8.08 9.51
C LEU A 119 19.71 -9.37 10.25
N LEU A 120 18.75 -10.27 10.47
CA LEU A 120 18.99 -11.57 11.11
C LEU A 120 20.05 -12.41 10.37
N GLU A 121 20.13 -12.35 9.04
CA GLU A 121 21.13 -13.11 8.26
C GLU A 121 22.57 -12.68 8.57
N GLN A 122 22.78 -11.42 8.98
CA GLN A 122 24.10 -10.94 9.40
C GLN A 122 24.53 -11.58 10.73
N TYR A 123 23.58 -11.90 11.61
CA TYR A 123 23.85 -12.50 12.92
C TYR A 123 23.73 -14.03 12.92
N ASP A 124 22.99 -14.62 11.98
CA ASP A 124 22.80 -16.06 11.79
C ASP A 124 23.03 -16.52 10.32
N PRO A 125 24.27 -16.46 9.81
CA PRO A 125 24.55 -16.87 8.44
C PRO A 125 24.30 -18.36 8.20
N VAL A 126 24.52 -19.21 9.22
CA VAL A 126 24.31 -20.66 9.13
C VAL A 126 22.81 -20.99 9.02
N GLY A 127 21.96 -20.36 9.82
CA GLY A 127 20.51 -20.54 9.69
C GLY A 127 19.96 -19.97 8.37
N ALA A 128 20.54 -18.88 7.88
CA ALA A 128 20.19 -18.33 6.56
C ALA A 128 20.50 -19.32 5.43
N GLU A 129 21.70 -19.93 5.43
CA GLU A 129 22.08 -20.98 4.47
C GLU A 129 21.15 -22.20 4.57
N GLU A 130 20.82 -22.64 5.78
CA GLU A 130 19.92 -23.78 6.00
C GLU A 130 18.51 -23.51 5.47
N ARG A 131 17.97 -22.32 5.69
CA ARG A 131 16.66 -21.90 5.19
C ARG A 131 16.65 -21.80 3.67
N TRP A 132 17.68 -21.22 3.04
CA TRP A 132 17.81 -21.22 1.57
C TRP A 132 17.89 -22.64 1.00
N ARG A 133 18.65 -23.54 1.63
CA ARG A 133 18.74 -24.94 1.21
C ARG A 133 17.38 -25.64 1.23
N LYS A 134 16.54 -25.39 2.25
CA LYS A 134 15.17 -25.92 2.33
C LYS A 134 14.28 -25.35 1.22
N GLU A 135 14.37 -24.04 0.98
CA GLU A 135 13.57 -23.37 -0.06
C GLU A 135 13.92 -23.89 -1.46
N PHE A 136 15.20 -24.06 -1.78
CA PHE A 136 15.63 -24.65 -3.05
C PHE A 136 15.13 -26.08 -3.21
N ALA A 137 15.19 -26.90 -2.16
CA ALA A 137 14.64 -28.26 -2.19
C ALA A 137 13.13 -28.25 -2.49
N ARG A 138 12.36 -27.33 -1.88
CA ARG A 138 10.92 -27.16 -2.14
C ARG A 138 10.65 -26.73 -3.58
N LEU A 139 11.44 -25.81 -4.12
CA LEU A 139 11.31 -25.37 -5.51
C LEU A 139 11.62 -26.51 -6.49
N ASP A 140 12.67 -27.29 -6.25
CA ASP A 140 13.02 -28.45 -7.05
C ASP A 140 11.92 -29.52 -7.03
N GLU A 141 11.32 -29.80 -5.88
CA GLU A 141 10.18 -30.72 -5.74
C GLU A 141 8.95 -30.23 -6.51
N THR A 142 8.66 -28.93 -6.42
CA THR A 142 7.55 -28.28 -7.16
C THR A 142 7.79 -28.34 -8.66
N GLN A 143 9.02 -28.12 -9.11
CA GLN A 143 9.39 -28.19 -10.53
C GLN A 143 9.39 -29.63 -11.05
N ALA A 144 9.72 -30.61 -10.21
CA ALA A 144 9.65 -32.03 -10.56
C ALA A 144 8.21 -32.57 -10.66
N THR A 145 7.26 -31.94 -9.96
CA THR A 145 5.83 -32.28 -10.01
C THR A 145 5.06 -31.54 -11.11
N GLN A 146 5.60 -30.44 -11.62
CA GLN A 146 5.13 -29.85 -12.87
C GLN A 146 5.45 -30.79 -14.03
N GLU A 147 4.42 -31.27 -14.73
CA GLU A 147 4.63 -31.96 -16.01
C GLU A 147 5.51 -31.08 -16.90
N PRO A 148 6.57 -31.62 -17.53
CA PRO A 148 7.40 -30.84 -18.43
C PRO A 148 6.46 -30.20 -19.45
N ALA A 149 6.40 -28.87 -19.42
CA ALA A 149 5.62 -28.11 -20.39
C ALA A 149 6.00 -28.68 -21.75
N GLY A 150 5.00 -29.21 -22.47
CA GLY A 150 5.22 -29.77 -23.80
C GLY A 150 6.05 -28.79 -24.64
N PRO A 151 6.85 -29.28 -25.60
CA PRO A 151 7.76 -28.43 -26.36
C PRO A 151 7.03 -27.16 -26.77
N ALA A 152 7.55 -26.01 -26.33
CA ALA A 152 6.93 -24.73 -26.60
C ALA A 152 6.61 -24.69 -28.10
N PRO A 153 5.35 -24.38 -28.49
CA PRO A 153 4.98 -24.38 -29.90
C PRO A 153 5.96 -23.48 -30.65
N GLU A 154 6.39 -23.95 -31.83
CA GLU A 154 7.36 -23.23 -32.65
C GLU A 154 6.88 -21.79 -32.85
N TYR A 155 7.55 -20.85 -32.19
CA TYR A 155 7.16 -19.45 -32.20
C TYR A 155 7.26 -18.94 -33.64
N THR A 156 6.11 -18.82 -34.29
CA THR A 156 6.01 -18.16 -35.58
C THR A 156 5.73 -16.69 -35.28
N PRO A 157 6.74 -15.78 -35.38
CA PRO A 157 6.49 -14.37 -35.13
C PRO A 157 5.37 -13.90 -36.06
N PRO A 158 4.37 -13.16 -35.55
CA PRO A 158 3.36 -12.59 -36.40
C PRO A 158 4.06 -11.74 -37.47
N PRO A 159 3.57 -11.76 -38.74
CA PRO A 159 4.12 -10.87 -39.76
C PRO A 159 4.07 -9.44 -39.22
N PRO A 160 5.12 -8.62 -39.41
CA PRO A 160 5.17 -7.28 -38.87
C PRO A 160 4.05 -6.43 -39.48
N SER A 161 2.92 -6.39 -38.80
CA SER A 161 1.75 -5.60 -39.12
C SER A 161 1.88 -4.25 -38.41
N GLY A 162 2.77 -3.42 -38.95
CA GLY A 162 2.90 -2.05 -38.48
C GLY A 162 3.85 -1.22 -39.34
N PRO A 163 3.64 0.11 -39.43
CA PRO A 163 4.63 1.00 -40.01
C PRO A 163 5.96 0.83 -39.28
N ARG A 164 7.06 0.76 -40.03
CA ARG A 164 8.41 0.68 -39.46
C ARG A 164 8.67 1.94 -38.64
N VAL A 165 8.57 1.81 -37.33
CA VAL A 165 8.94 2.85 -36.37
C VAL A 165 10.42 3.14 -36.55
N THR A 166 10.77 4.41 -36.72
CA THR A 166 12.17 4.82 -36.87
C THR A 166 12.93 4.60 -35.54
N PRO A 167 14.27 4.41 -35.58
CA PRO A 167 15.05 4.28 -34.35
C PRO A 167 14.85 5.43 -33.35
N ASP A 168 14.68 6.66 -33.84
CA ASP A 168 14.43 7.83 -33.01
C ASP A 168 13.03 7.82 -32.38
N GLU A 169 12.00 7.39 -33.11
CA GLU A 169 10.66 7.20 -32.54
C GLU A 169 10.66 6.08 -31.48
N PHE A 170 11.36 4.97 -31.72
CA PHE A 170 11.50 3.88 -30.76
C PHE A 170 12.20 4.33 -29.48
N LEU A 171 13.32 5.05 -29.59
CA LEU A 171 14.03 5.63 -28.45
C LEU A 171 13.19 6.69 -27.73
N SER A 172 12.34 7.44 -28.44
CA SER A 172 11.41 8.38 -27.83
C SER A 172 10.33 7.67 -27.01
N VAL A 173 9.87 6.49 -27.46
CA VAL A 173 8.89 5.65 -26.74
C VAL A 173 9.52 5.02 -25.50
N LEU A 174 10.76 4.53 -25.60
CA LEU A 174 11.50 3.97 -24.44
C LEU A 174 11.86 5.01 -23.38
N ARG A 175 12.02 6.27 -23.77
CA ARG A 175 12.31 7.38 -22.84
C ARG A 175 11.06 7.96 -22.20
N ARG A 176 9.85 7.59 -22.66
CA ARG A 176 8.63 7.92 -21.93
C ARG A 176 8.63 7.07 -20.65
N PRO A 177 8.25 7.64 -19.50
CA PRO A 177 7.98 6.83 -18.33
C PRO A 177 7.02 5.72 -18.77
N TRP A 178 7.36 4.47 -18.48
CA TRP A 178 6.53 3.31 -18.81
C TRP A 178 5.27 3.41 -17.95
N LEU A 179 4.31 4.18 -18.45
CA LEU A 179 3.01 4.36 -17.86
C LEU A 179 2.10 3.39 -18.55
N ASP A 180 1.41 2.60 -17.75
CA ASP A 180 0.30 1.78 -18.18
C ASP A 180 -0.60 2.60 -19.13
N PRO A 181 -0.84 2.14 -20.37
CA PRO A 181 -1.70 2.82 -21.33
C PRO A 181 -3.08 3.15 -20.78
N GLU A 182 -3.60 2.34 -19.86
CA GLU A 182 -4.88 2.57 -19.19
C GLU A 182 -4.79 3.75 -18.22
N LEU A 183 -3.73 3.82 -17.40
CA LEU A 183 -3.50 4.97 -16.52
C LEU A 183 -3.27 6.26 -17.31
N HIS A 184 -2.58 6.18 -18.45
CA HIS A 184 -2.39 7.35 -19.31
C HIS A 184 -3.73 7.84 -19.90
N ARG A 185 -4.60 6.93 -20.33
CA ARG A 185 -5.95 7.28 -20.82
C ARG A 185 -6.80 7.87 -19.69
N ALA A 186 -6.76 7.28 -18.51
CA ALA A 186 -7.47 7.78 -17.33
C ALA A 186 -6.97 9.18 -16.94
N ALA A 187 -5.66 9.45 -17.00
CA ALA A 187 -5.10 10.79 -16.78
C ALA A 187 -5.65 11.82 -17.78
N GLN A 188 -5.74 11.46 -19.07
CA GLN A 188 -6.31 12.35 -20.08
C GLN A 188 -7.77 12.69 -19.78
N GLN A 189 -8.57 11.69 -19.42
CA GLN A 189 -9.97 11.89 -19.04
C GLN A 189 -10.10 12.75 -17.77
N LEU A 190 -9.27 12.50 -16.76
CA LEU A 190 -9.25 13.30 -15.53
C LEU A 190 -8.91 14.76 -15.80
N ALA A 191 -7.92 15.05 -16.65
CA ALA A 191 -7.56 16.42 -17.01
C ALA A 191 -8.73 17.17 -17.70
N GLU A 192 -9.58 16.45 -18.43
CA GLU A 192 -10.74 17.01 -19.13
C GLU A 192 -11.96 17.16 -18.22
N ARG A 193 -12.09 16.32 -17.19
CA ARG A 193 -13.29 16.23 -16.35
C ARG A 193 -13.15 16.83 -14.97
N CYS A 194 -11.95 16.90 -14.41
CA CYS A 194 -11.75 17.33 -13.03
C CYS A 194 -11.23 18.76 -12.93
N ASP A 195 -11.78 19.48 -11.96
CA ASP A 195 -11.30 20.80 -11.56
C ASP A 195 -10.67 20.74 -10.18
N VAL A 196 -9.56 21.46 -10.01
CA VAL A 196 -8.83 21.58 -8.75
C VAL A 196 -9.09 22.94 -8.10
N PRO A 197 -9.25 23.01 -6.77
CA PRO A 197 -9.42 24.27 -6.06
C PRO A 197 -8.20 25.18 -6.27
N GLN A 198 -8.45 26.48 -6.44
CA GLN A 198 -7.40 27.50 -6.48
C GLN A 198 -7.20 28.12 -5.09
N PRO A 199 -5.96 28.49 -4.74
CA PRO A 199 -5.72 29.31 -3.56
C PRO A 199 -6.48 30.64 -3.65
N ARG A 200 -7.06 31.09 -2.53
CA ARG A 200 -7.93 32.29 -2.42
C ARG A 200 -7.33 33.60 -2.98
N ALA A 201 -6.03 33.65 -3.28
CA ALA A 201 -5.38 34.82 -3.87
C ALA A 201 -5.74 35.06 -5.36
N ALA A 202 -6.23 34.05 -6.08
CA ALA A 202 -6.58 34.18 -7.51
C ALA A 202 -8.03 34.67 -7.70
N GLN A 203 -8.20 35.97 -7.93
CA GLN A 203 -9.47 36.71 -7.93
C GLN A 203 -10.52 36.35 -9.02
N ARG A 204 -10.44 35.21 -9.73
CA ARG A 204 -11.31 34.97 -10.91
C ARG A 204 -12.18 33.72 -10.89
N ALA A 205 -11.73 32.60 -10.32
CA ALA A 205 -12.55 31.39 -10.18
C ALA A 205 -12.04 30.53 -9.02
N PRO A 206 -12.91 29.98 -8.16
CA PRO A 206 -12.49 29.15 -7.03
C PRO A 206 -11.86 27.82 -7.47
N TYR A 207 -12.05 27.43 -8.73
CA TYR A 207 -11.50 26.20 -9.31
C TYR A 207 -10.85 26.47 -10.66
N ARG A 208 -9.90 25.61 -11.05
CA ARG A 208 -9.33 25.56 -12.40
C ARG A 208 -9.28 24.14 -12.94
N ARG A 209 -9.17 24.04 -14.25
CA ARG A 209 -8.84 22.78 -14.90
C ARG A 209 -7.52 22.21 -14.40
N MET A 210 -7.53 20.90 -14.20
CA MET A 210 -6.35 20.12 -13.93
C MET A 210 -5.47 20.06 -15.18
N THR A 211 -4.16 20.20 -15.01
CA THR A 211 -3.20 19.98 -16.09
C THR A 211 -3.01 18.48 -16.34
N ARG A 212 -2.47 18.11 -17.50
CA ARG A 212 -2.19 16.70 -17.81
C ARG A 212 -1.20 16.07 -16.85
N ASP A 213 -0.18 16.82 -16.43
CA ASP A 213 0.85 16.32 -15.51
C ASP A 213 0.28 16.12 -14.10
N GLU A 214 -0.60 17.03 -13.66
CA GLU A 214 -1.35 16.86 -12.41
C GLU A 214 -2.27 15.64 -12.48
N ALA A 215 -3.03 15.47 -13.58
CA ALA A 215 -3.92 14.34 -13.74
C ALA A 215 -3.17 13.00 -13.79
N LEU A 216 -1.99 13.00 -14.39
CA LEU A 216 -1.12 11.84 -14.44
C LEU A 216 -0.53 11.50 -13.07
N SER A 217 -0.05 12.51 -12.35
CA SER A 217 0.43 12.37 -10.96
C SER A 217 -0.68 11.86 -10.05
N LEU A 218 -1.88 12.41 -10.19
CA LEU A 218 -3.06 12.01 -9.44
C LEU A 218 -3.42 10.55 -9.68
N ILE A 219 -3.61 10.13 -10.95
CA ILE A 219 -4.08 8.78 -11.24
C ILE A 219 -3.05 7.72 -10.91
N ALA A 220 -1.76 8.02 -11.12
CA ALA A 220 -0.68 7.12 -10.72
C ALA A 220 -0.63 6.97 -9.20
N GLY A 221 -0.82 8.07 -8.47
CA GLY A 221 -0.88 8.06 -7.02
C GLY A 221 -2.10 7.30 -6.49
N LEU A 222 -3.30 7.56 -7.02
CA LEU A 222 -4.52 6.82 -6.65
C LEU A 222 -4.39 5.32 -6.94
N HIS A 223 -3.86 4.96 -8.10
CA HIS A 223 -3.57 3.56 -8.44
C HIS A 223 -2.57 2.93 -7.45
N GLY A 224 -1.51 3.67 -7.09
CA GLY A 224 -0.56 3.24 -6.05
C GLY A 224 -1.17 3.09 -4.65
N GLN A 225 -2.29 3.77 -4.37
CA GLN A 225 -3.09 3.61 -3.15
C GLN A 225 -4.19 2.53 -3.28
N GLY A 226 -4.16 1.72 -4.34
CA GLY A 226 -5.10 0.61 -4.56
C GLY A 226 -6.46 1.02 -5.12
N VAL A 227 -6.60 2.23 -5.68
CA VAL A 227 -7.84 2.64 -6.36
C VAL A 227 -7.90 1.99 -7.75
N ASP A 228 -9.01 1.32 -8.03
CA ASP A 228 -9.33 0.80 -9.36
C ASP A 228 -9.62 1.96 -10.32
N ALA A 229 -8.61 2.30 -11.13
CA ALA A 229 -8.69 3.40 -12.09
C ALA A 229 -9.80 3.19 -13.15
N PRO A 230 -9.96 2.00 -13.78
CA PRO A 230 -11.12 1.71 -14.63
C PRO A 230 -12.48 1.95 -13.97
N ALA A 231 -12.68 1.48 -12.73
CA ALA A 231 -13.94 1.67 -12.01
C ALA A 231 -14.19 3.15 -11.69
N LEU A 232 -13.15 3.88 -11.29
CA LEU A 232 -13.21 5.32 -11.07
C LEU A 232 -13.61 6.07 -12.35
N MET A 233 -12.98 5.76 -13.49
CA MET A 233 -13.30 6.42 -14.76
C MET A 233 -14.72 6.12 -15.21
N LYS A 234 -15.18 4.87 -15.06
CA LYS A 234 -16.57 4.49 -15.36
C LYS A 234 -17.57 5.30 -14.53
N GLN A 235 -17.26 5.55 -13.25
CA GLN A 235 -18.12 6.36 -12.38
C GLN A 235 -18.11 7.83 -12.81
N LEU A 236 -16.94 8.40 -13.14
CA LEU A 236 -16.84 9.77 -13.65
C LEU A 236 -17.58 9.94 -14.99
N ASP A 237 -17.51 8.94 -15.87
CA ASP A 237 -18.20 8.96 -17.17
C ASP A 237 -19.72 8.91 -17.02
N ALA A 238 -20.23 8.21 -16.00
CA ALA A 238 -21.66 8.18 -15.68
C ALA A 238 -22.21 9.54 -15.21
N TRP A 239 -21.34 10.48 -14.82
CA TRP A 239 -21.74 11.82 -14.37
C TRP A 239 -22.19 12.69 -15.55
N PRO A 240 -23.46 13.15 -15.58
CA PRO A 240 -24.00 13.87 -16.73
C PRO A 240 -23.63 15.36 -16.75
N TYR A 241 -23.13 15.91 -15.65
CA TYR A 241 -22.80 17.33 -15.55
C TYR A 241 -21.36 17.60 -15.97
N GLN A 242 -21.12 18.83 -16.41
CA GLN A 242 -19.78 19.28 -16.73
C GLN A 242 -19.03 19.54 -15.43
N ASN A 243 -17.91 18.85 -15.30
CA ASN A 243 -16.89 19.01 -14.28
C ASN A 243 -17.19 18.31 -12.95
N VAL A 244 -16.12 17.76 -12.37
CA VAL A 244 -16.10 17.15 -11.05
C VAL A 244 -15.08 17.93 -10.23
N ALA A 245 -15.51 18.53 -9.12
CA ALA A 245 -14.59 19.20 -8.22
C ALA A 245 -13.82 18.14 -7.42
N LEU A 246 -12.49 18.26 -7.38
CA LEU A 246 -11.65 17.20 -6.80
C LEU A 246 -11.76 17.11 -5.26
N ASP A 247 -12.20 18.18 -4.61
CA ASP A 247 -12.50 18.19 -3.18
C ASP A 247 -13.62 17.21 -2.80
N TRP A 248 -14.54 16.91 -3.73
CA TRP A 248 -15.55 15.86 -3.55
C TRP A 248 -14.94 14.46 -3.40
N LEU A 249 -13.75 14.24 -3.98
CA LEU A 249 -13.05 12.96 -3.89
C LEU A 249 -12.22 12.86 -2.61
N SER A 250 -11.65 13.97 -2.13
CA SER A 250 -10.78 13.99 -0.96
C SER A 250 -11.55 13.99 0.36
N ASP A 251 -12.64 14.75 0.43
CA ASP A 251 -13.48 14.88 1.61
C ASP A 251 -14.97 14.84 1.23
N PRO A 252 -15.47 13.64 0.88
CA PRO A 252 -16.87 13.48 0.50
C PRO A 252 -17.81 13.83 1.66
N GLU A 253 -17.41 13.58 2.91
CA GLU A 253 -18.21 13.88 4.10
C GLU A 253 -18.46 15.38 4.26
N GLN A 254 -17.43 16.22 4.12
CA GLN A 254 -17.61 17.68 4.13
C GLN A 254 -18.40 18.19 2.92
N SER A 255 -18.26 17.52 1.77
CA SER A 255 -18.93 17.92 0.53
C SER A 255 -20.42 17.57 0.51
N ILE A 256 -20.83 16.50 1.18
CA ILE A 256 -22.23 16.04 1.22
C ILE A 256 -23.09 16.91 2.15
N GLY A 257 -22.54 17.42 3.25
CA GLY A 257 -23.28 18.21 4.25
C GLY A 257 -24.10 19.36 3.63
N PRO A 258 -23.47 20.26 2.84
CA PRO A 258 -24.17 21.35 2.15
C PRO A 258 -25.24 20.86 1.17
N ILE A 259 -25.04 19.71 0.50
CA ILE A 259 -26.01 19.15 -0.44
C ILE A 259 -27.24 18.61 0.29
N CYS A 260 -27.04 17.94 1.42
CA CYS A 260 -28.13 17.47 2.28
C CYS A 260 -28.93 18.65 2.85
N GLN A 261 -28.25 19.71 3.31
CA GLN A 261 -28.93 20.92 3.76
C GLN A 261 -29.74 21.56 2.63
N ALA A 262 -29.17 21.67 1.43
CA ALA A 262 -29.88 22.19 0.27
C ALA A 262 -31.10 21.32 -0.10
N LEU A 263 -31.01 20.00 0.02
CA LEU A 263 -32.14 19.08 -0.19
C LEU A 263 -33.28 19.33 0.80
N ASP A 264 -32.97 19.64 2.06
CA ASP A 264 -33.96 19.91 3.11
C ASP A 264 -34.62 21.30 2.93
N GLU A 265 -33.86 22.28 2.44
CA GLU A 265 -34.31 23.66 2.21
C GLU A 265 -35.08 23.82 0.88
N THR A 266 -34.84 22.94 -0.09
CA THR A 266 -35.48 23.01 -1.42
C THR A 266 -36.96 22.68 -1.33
N ALA A 267 -37.82 23.60 -1.79
CA ALA A 267 -39.26 23.41 -1.73
C ALA A 267 -39.70 22.19 -2.58
N PRO A 268 -40.74 21.42 -2.14
CA PRO A 268 -41.23 20.25 -2.87
C PRO A 268 -41.74 20.50 -4.30
N ARG A 269 -41.82 21.77 -4.71
CA ARG A 269 -42.32 22.19 -6.01
C ARG A 269 -41.23 22.25 -7.09
N ASP A 270 -39.95 22.26 -6.70
CA ASP A 270 -38.84 22.20 -7.66
C ASP A 270 -38.28 20.76 -7.74
N GLN A 271 -39.01 19.91 -8.47
CA GLN A 271 -38.65 18.50 -8.62
C GLN A 271 -37.35 18.29 -9.40
N ASP A 272 -37.03 19.20 -10.33
CA ASP A 272 -35.82 19.11 -11.14
C ASP A 272 -34.58 19.47 -10.32
N GLU A 273 -34.66 20.50 -9.46
CA GLU A 273 -33.60 20.83 -8.51
C GLU A 273 -33.39 19.71 -7.47
N LEU A 274 -34.46 19.15 -6.92
CA LEU A 274 -34.38 18.01 -6.01
C LEU A 274 -33.74 16.79 -6.68
N ALA A 275 -34.09 16.49 -7.94
CA ALA A 275 -33.48 15.41 -8.69
C ALA A 275 -31.98 15.66 -8.95
N ARG A 276 -31.61 16.91 -9.29
CA ARG A 276 -30.21 17.32 -9.47
C ARG A 276 -29.39 17.14 -8.19
N LEU A 277 -29.90 17.61 -7.05
CA LEU A 277 -29.21 17.50 -5.76
C LEU A 277 -29.08 16.04 -5.29
N ARG A 278 -30.10 15.21 -5.51
CA ARG A 278 -30.02 13.77 -5.24
C ARG A 278 -28.94 13.10 -6.08
N HIS A 279 -28.87 13.42 -7.37
CA HIS A 279 -27.83 12.90 -8.24
C HIS A 279 -26.43 13.32 -7.75
N HIS A 280 -26.24 14.57 -7.33
CA HIS A 280 -24.97 15.03 -6.75
C HIS A 280 -24.59 14.24 -5.48
N ARG A 281 -25.52 14.10 -4.54
CA ARG A 281 -25.29 13.32 -3.31
C ARG A 281 -24.91 11.87 -3.63
N ASP A 282 -25.69 11.21 -4.47
CA ASP A 282 -25.51 9.79 -4.77
C ASP A 282 -24.21 9.55 -5.55
N PHE A 283 -23.82 10.48 -6.41
CA PHE A 283 -22.54 10.46 -7.12
C PHE A 283 -21.34 10.57 -6.17
N ILE A 284 -21.35 11.52 -5.24
CA ILE A 284 -20.26 11.69 -4.25
C ILE A 284 -20.16 10.45 -3.35
N LEU A 285 -21.29 9.90 -2.90
CA LEU A 285 -21.32 8.67 -2.11
C LEU A 285 -20.77 7.46 -2.87
N ALA A 286 -21.04 7.35 -4.18
CA ALA A 286 -20.50 6.28 -5.00
C ALA A 286 -18.97 6.40 -5.15
N LEU A 287 -18.47 7.62 -5.38
CA LEU A 287 -17.03 7.90 -5.44
C LEU A 287 -16.33 7.60 -4.10
N ALA A 288 -16.94 7.97 -2.98
CA ALA A 288 -16.41 7.71 -1.64
C ALA A 288 -16.23 6.21 -1.33
N ARG A 289 -16.99 5.33 -1.99
CA ARG A 289 -16.84 3.86 -1.89
C ARG A 289 -15.72 3.31 -2.77
N LEU A 290 -15.45 3.97 -3.90
CA LEU A 290 -14.39 3.58 -4.84
C LEU A 290 -13.00 4.03 -4.37
N ILE A 291 -12.93 5.08 -3.53
CA ILE A 291 -11.68 5.63 -3.02
C ILE A 291 -11.56 5.29 -1.52
N PRO A 292 -10.70 4.31 -1.14
CA PRO A 292 -10.52 3.92 0.26
C PRO A 292 -10.10 5.11 1.14
N PRO A 293 -10.39 5.08 2.46
CA PRO A 293 -10.03 6.17 3.37
C PRO A 293 -8.54 6.57 3.32
N ALA A 294 -7.63 5.59 3.18
CA ALA A 294 -6.19 5.85 3.06
C ALA A 294 -5.84 6.63 1.77
N ALA A 295 -6.45 6.26 0.64
CA ALA A 295 -6.29 6.97 -0.63
C ALA A 295 -6.86 8.40 -0.57
N ARG A 296 -7.94 8.61 0.20
CA ARG A 296 -8.51 9.95 0.44
C ARG A 296 -7.57 10.83 1.25
N LEU A 297 -6.95 10.30 2.30
CA LEU A 297 -5.94 11.04 3.07
C LEU A 297 -4.75 11.46 2.19
N TRP A 298 -4.26 10.53 1.37
CA TRP A 298 -3.21 10.84 0.39
C TRP A 298 -3.66 11.93 -0.60
N LEU A 299 -4.88 11.81 -1.12
CA LEU A 299 -5.45 12.78 -2.06
C LEU A 299 -5.57 14.19 -1.44
N SER A 300 -5.95 14.29 -0.18
CA SER A 300 -5.97 15.56 0.56
C SER A 300 -4.58 16.19 0.62
N GLY A 301 -3.55 15.41 0.98
CA GLY A 301 -2.16 15.89 0.97
C GLY A 301 -1.66 16.29 -0.42
N TRP A 302 -2.05 15.54 -1.45
CA TRP A 302 -1.74 15.87 -2.84
C TRP A 302 -2.40 17.18 -3.28
N LEU A 303 -3.67 17.39 -2.93
CA LEU A 303 -4.41 18.62 -3.21
C LEU A 303 -3.75 19.83 -2.54
N GLU A 304 -3.38 19.70 -1.26
CA GLU A 304 -2.62 20.73 -0.56
C GLU A 304 -1.32 21.06 -1.28
N ALA A 305 -0.54 20.04 -1.67
CA ALA A 305 0.72 20.23 -2.38
C ALA A 305 0.53 20.96 -3.72
N VAL A 306 -0.49 20.61 -4.50
CA VAL A 306 -0.82 21.29 -5.77
C VAL A 306 -1.24 22.75 -5.51
N MET A 307 -2.04 23.00 -4.47
CA MET A 307 -2.45 24.35 -4.09
C MET A 307 -1.28 25.20 -3.62
N TYR A 308 -0.37 24.66 -2.80
CA TYR A 308 0.82 25.37 -2.32
C TYR A 308 1.88 25.56 -3.41
N GLY A 309 2.08 24.56 -4.27
CA GLY A 309 2.97 24.69 -5.43
C GLY A 309 2.51 25.81 -6.38
N ALA A 310 1.19 25.96 -6.57
CA ALA A 310 0.62 27.06 -7.35
C ALA A 310 0.85 28.43 -6.71
N LEU A 311 0.91 28.54 -5.37
CA LEU A 311 1.21 29.80 -4.68
C LEU A 311 2.65 30.26 -4.88
N LEU A 312 3.61 29.33 -4.94
CA LEU A 312 5.04 29.64 -5.13
C LEU A 312 5.39 30.00 -6.57
N ALA A 313 4.55 29.63 -7.53
CA ALA A 313 4.73 29.93 -8.96
C ALA A 313 4.23 31.33 -9.37
N ILE A 314 3.64 32.10 -8.43
CA ILE A 314 3.24 33.49 -8.69
C ILE A 314 4.48 34.37 -8.52
N PRO A 315 5.00 35.02 -9.58
CA PRO A 315 6.08 35.98 -9.43
C PRO A 315 5.59 37.14 -8.55
N PHE A 316 6.27 37.35 -7.42
CA PHE A 316 6.08 38.51 -6.55
C PHE A 316 6.43 39.82 -7.27
#